data_AF-A0A835KRG1-F1
#
_entry.id   AF-A0A835KRG1-F1
#
_cell.length_a   1.000
_cell.length_b   1.000
_cell.length_c   1.000
_cell.angle_alpha   90.00
_cell.angle_beta   90.00
_cell.angle_gamma   90.00
#
_symmetry.space_group_name_H-M   'P 1'
#
loop_
_entity.id
_entity.type
_entity.pdbx_description
1 polymer ?
#
loop_
_entity_poly.entity_id
_entity_poly.type
_entity_poly.pdbx_seq_one_letter_code
_entity_poly.pdbx_strand_id
1 'polypeptide(L)'
;MPSGVKPATAPYGSWRSPITADVVASAEKRLGGIAVAGDGRLLWIESRPEEKGRMVIVKEGNEPVDVIPQEFGARTLAQEYGGGAFAVDNSVVVFSNYKDQRLYKQTVGSK
;
A
#
# COMPACT_ATOMS: atom_id res chain seq x y z
N MET A 1 7.84 -6.12 43.15
CA MET A 1 8.98 -5.61 42.37
C MET A 1 9.23 -6.61 41.24
N PRO A 2 9.03 -6.29 39.95
CA PRO A 2 9.43 -7.23 38.91
C PRO A 2 10.95 -7.29 38.89
N SER A 3 11.51 -8.50 39.01
CA SER A 3 12.94 -8.75 38.94
C SER A 3 13.48 -8.33 37.58
N GLY A 4 14.39 -7.36 37.55
CA GLY A 4 15.05 -6.93 36.32
C GLY A 4 15.82 -8.09 35.68
N VAL A 5 15.54 -8.35 34.40
CA VAL A 5 16.31 -9.30 33.59
C VAL A 5 17.76 -8.81 33.55
N LYS A 6 18.70 -9.64 34.01
CA LYS A 6 20.13 -9.34 33.86
C LYS A 6 20.46 -9.30 32.36
N PRO A 7 21.14 -8.26 31.85
CA PRO A 7 21.59 -8.21 30.47
C PRO A 7 22.49 -9.41 30.16
N ALA A 8 22.19 -10.14 29.07
CA ALA A 8 23.03 -11.23 28.60
C ALA A 8 24.12 -10.69 27.68
N THR A 9 25.39 -10.99 27.97
CA THR A 9 26.51 -10.70 27.07
C THR A 9 26.49 -11.70 25.91
N ALA A 10 26.52 -11.21 24.68
CA ALA A 10 26.76 -12.04 23.50
C ALA A 10 27.59 -11.28 22.44
N PRO A 11 28.31 -12.00 21.54
CA PRO A 11 29.03 -11.39 20.44
C PRO A 11 28.15 -10.47 19.57
N TYR A 12 28.76 -9.46 18.95
CA TYR A 12 28.07 -8.61 17.99
C TYR A 12 27.41 -9.45 16.88
N GLY A 13 26.15 -9.14 16.55
CA GLY A 13 25.35 -9.87 15.56
C GLY A 13 24.63 -11.12 16.08
N SER A 14 24.82 -11.52 17.34
CA SER A 14 24.18 -12.72 17.93
C SER A 14 23.12 -12.41 18.99
N TRP A 15 22.79 -11.13 19.19
CA TRP A 15 21.71 -10.74 20.09
C TRP A 15 20.38 -11.25 19.55
N ARG A 16 19.60 -11.89 20.42
CA ARG A 16 18.23 -12.28 20.08
C ARG A 16 17.40 -11.02 19.81
N SER A 17 16.99 -10.86 18.57
CA SER A 17 16.10 -9.79 18.14
C SER A 17 14.65 -10.28 18.17
N PRO A 18 13.70 -9.52 18.76
CA PRO A 18 12.27 -9.78 18.59
C PRO A 18 11.78 -9.39 17.18
N ILE A 19 12.58 -8.64 16.40
CA ILE A 19 12.30 -8.27 15.02
C ILE A 19 12.83 -9.38 14.12
N THR A 20 11.94 -10.21 13.61
CA THR A 20 12.26 -11.31 12.68
C THR A 20 12.27 -10.83 11.23
N ALA A 21 12.81 -11.64 10.32
CA ALA A 21 12.75 -11.36 8.88
C ALA A 21 11.30 -11.22 8.38
N ASP A 22 10.39 -12.06 8.89
CA ASP A 22 8.97 -12.01 8.56
C ASP A 22 8.33 -10.68 8.99
N VAL A 23 8.66 -10.18 10.19
CA VAL A 23 8.18 -8.86 10.67
C VAL A 23 8.66 -7.75 9.74
N VAL A 24 9.91 -7.79 9.29
CA VAL A 24 10.44 -6.76 8.38
C VAL A 24 9.76 -6.84 7.02
N ALA A 25 9.56 -8.05 6.49
CA ALA A 25 8.95 -8.26 5.18
C ALA A 25 7.46 -7.87 5.13
N SER A 26 6.71 -8.07 6.23
CA SER A 26 5.28 -7.74 6.31
C SER A 26 5.00 -6.30 6.76
N ALA A 27 5.94 -5.64 7.43
CA ALA A 27 5.71 -4.31 8.02
C ALA A 27 5.65 -3.16 7.00
N GLU A 28 6.13 -3.33 5.77
CA GLU A 28 6.30 -2.19 4.86
C GLU A 28 5.02 -1.88 4.04
N LYS A 29 4.14 -1.07 4.62
CA LYS A 29 3.12 -0.33 3.86
C LYS A 29 3.74 0.92 3.23
N ARG A 30 3.83 0.95 1.91
CA ARG A 30 4.24 2.12 1.13
C ARG A 30 3.01 2.89 0.70
N LEU A 31 3.01 4.18 0.97
CA LEU A 31 2.02 5.14 0.51
C LEU A 31 2.62 5.96 -0.63
N GLY A 32 1.85 6.21 -1.68
CA GLY A 32 2.26 7.03 -2.81
C GLY A 32 1.08 7.44 -3.66
N GLY A 33 1.30 8.21 -4.73
CA GLY A 33 0.27 8.63 -5.69
C GLY A 33 -0.96 9.22 -4.99
N ILE A 34 -0.95 10.51 -4.67
CA ILE A 34 -2.04 11.16 -3.94
C ILE A 34 -2.89 11.98 -4.91
N ALA A 35 -4.21 11.89 -4.78
CA ALA A 35 -5.17 12.72 -5.49
C ALA A 35 -6.37 13.05 -4.59
N VAL A 36 -7.15 14.05 -5.00
CA VAL A 36 -8.39 14.45 -4.32
C VAL A 36 -9.57 14.10 -5.23
N ALA A 37 -10.55 13.37 -4.71
CA ALA A 37 -11.78 13.08 -5.42
C ALA A 37 -12.73 14.30 -5.44
N GLY A 38 -13.76 14.26 -6.28
CA GLY A 38 -14.73 15.36 -6.41
C GLY A 38 -15.52 15.66 -5.13
N ASP A 39 -15.60 14.72 -4.19
CA ASP A 39 -16.20 14.89 -2.87
C ASP A 39 -15.23 15.46 -1.81
N GLY A 40 -14.01 15.83 -2.22
CA GLY A 40 -12.98 16.40 -1.36
C GLY A 40 -12.16 15.38 -0.57
N ARG A 41 -12.44 14.07 -0.72
CA ARG A 41 -11.73 13.01 0.01
C ARG A 41 -10.43 12.60 -0.69
N LEU A 42 -9.44 12.21 0.11
CA LEU A 42 -8.15 11.73 -0.41
C LEU A 42 -8.26 10.34 -1.03
N LEU A 43 -7.50 10.15 -2.09
CA LEU A 43 -7.19 8.87 -2.73
C LEU A 43 -5.68 8.67 -2.72
N TRP A 44 -5.20 7.50 -2.33
CA TRP A 44 -3.78 7.15 -2.36
C TRP A 44 -3.52 5.73 -2.85
N ILE A 45 -2.31 5.47 -3.34
CA ILE A 45 -1.80 4.12 -3.53
C ILE A 45 -1.23 3.59 -2.22
N GLU A 46 -1.63 2.39 -1.83
CA GLU A 46 -1.06 1.64 -0.69
C GLU A 46 -0.57 0.26 -1.14
N SER A 47 0.61 -0.16 -0.66
CA SER A 47 1.09 -1.52 -0.88
C SER A 47 0.39 -2.54 0.02
N ARG A 48 0.27 -3.77 -0.49
CA ARG A 48 -0.20 -4.95 0.24
C ARG A 48 0.91 -6.02 0.18
N PRO A 49 1.89 -6.02 1.11
CA PRO A 49 2.98 -7.01 1.11
C PRO A 49 2.45 -8.46 1.14
N GLU A 50 1.44 -8.71 1.97
CA GLU A 50 0.75 -10.00 2.11
C GLU A 50 0.02 -10.44 0.84
N GLU A 51 -0.23 -9.53 -0.10
CA GLU A 51 -0.92 -9.81 -1.37
C GLU A 51 0.05 -9.76 -2.55
N LYS A 52 1.22 -10.39 -2.42
CA LYS A 52 2.27 -10.44 -3.44
C LYS A 52 2.74 -9.04 -3.89
N GLY A 53 2.70 -8.06 -2.98
CA GLY A 53 3.10 -6.68 -3.26
C GLY A 53 2.12 -5.91 -4.15
N ARG A 54 0.84 -6.31 -4.17
CA ARG A 54 -0.23 -5.61 -4.90
C ARG A 54 -0.32 -4.16 -4.43
N MET A 55 -0.49 -3.25 -5.39
CA MET A 55 -0.67 -1.81 -5.15
C MET A 55 -2.14 -1.48 -5.34
N VAL A 56 -2.79 -0.87 -4.35
CA VAL A 56 -4.25 -0.60 -4.39
C VAL A 56 -4.53 0.88 -4.25
N ILE A 57 -5.62 1.34 -4.84
CA ILE A 57 -6.13 2.70 -4.62
C ILE A 57 -7.07 2.66 -3.43
N VAL A 58 -6.77 3.43 -2.40
CA VAL A 58 -7.55 3.53 -1.17
C VAL A 58 -8.23 4.89 -1.12
N LYS A 59 -9.48 4.93 -0.68
CA LYS A 59 -10.23 6.16 -0.41
C LYS A 59 -10.32 6.43 1.08
N GLU A 60 -10.13 7.70 1.44
CA GLU A 60 -10.30 8.22 2.80
C GLU A 60 -11.72 8.03 3.34
N GLY A 61 -11.81 7.75 4.63
CA GLY A 61 -13.04 7.63 5.41
C GLY A 61 -12.73 7.23 6.85
N ASN A 62 -13.75 7.05 7.69
CA ASN A 62 -13.57 6.50 9.05
C ASN A 62 -12.87 5.13 9.00
N GLU A 63 -13.23 4.34 7.98
CA GLU A 63 -12.54 3.13 7.58
C GLU A 63 -12.12 3.30 6.11
N PRO A 64 -10.82 3.38 5.81
CA PRO A 64 -10.34 3.46 4.44
C PRO A 64 -10.75 2.23 3.63
N VAL A 65 -11.21 2.44 2.39
CA VAL A 65 -11.71 1.37 1.52
C VAL A 65 -10.91 1.25 0.24
N ASP A 66 -10.67 0.02 -0.21
CA ASP A 66 -10.09 -0.27 -1.52
C ASP A 66 -11.12 0.10 -2.60
N VAL A 67 -10.69 0.89 -3.58
CA VAL A 67 -11.54 1.42 -4.67
C VAL A 67 -11.59 0.45 -5.84
N ILE A 68 -10.51 -0.30 -6.08
CA ILE A 68 -10.39 -1.25 -7.20
C ILE A 68 -10.67 -2.68 -6.73
N PRO A 69 -11.23 -3.55 -7.59
CA PRO A 69 -11.43 -4.95 -7.26
C PRO A 69 -10.11 -5.69 -6.94
N GLN A 70 -10.19 -6.75 -6.13
CA GLN A 70 -9.03 -7.43 -5.56
C GLN A 70 -8.10 -8.06 -6.61
N GLU A 71 -8.63 -8.43 -7.77
CA GLU A 71 -7.90 -8.99 -8.90
C GLU A 71 -6.99 -7.98 -9.63
N PHE A 72 -7.14 -6.68 -9.34
CA PHE A 72 -6.37 -5.61 -9.96
C PHE A 72 -5.28 -5.05 -9.04
N GLY A 73 -4.21 -4.55 -9.66
CA GLY A 73 -3.17 -3.77 -9.00
C GLY A 73 -2.89 -2.49 -9.77
N ALA A 74 -2.97 -1.33 -9.12
CA ALA A 74 -2.71 -0.03 -9.71
C ALA A 74 -1.20 0.26 -9.74
N ARG A 75 -0.54 -0.11 -10.84
CA ARG A 75 0.90 0.11 -11.06
C ARG A 75 1.25 0.11 -12.54
N THR A 76 2.08 1.05 -12.93
CA THR A 76 2.68 1.12 -14.27
C THR A 76 4.11 0.58 -14.28
N LEU A 77 4.58 0.22 -15.47
CA LEU A 77 5.99 0.00 -15.81
C LEU A 77 6.55 1.16 -16.65
N ALA A 78 6.01 2.37 -16.49
CA ALA A 78 6.49 3.54 -17.20
C ALA A 78 7.99 3.75 -16.89
N GLN A 79 8.83 3.73 -17.93
CA GLN A 79 10.30 3.75 -17.78
C GLN A 79 10.84 2.64 -16.87
N GLU A 80 10.14 1.52 -16.71
CA GLU A 80 10.43 0.41 -15.76
C GLU A 80 10.36 0.77 -14.26
N TYR A 81 10.42 2.05 -13.92
CA TYR A 81 10.28 2.55 -12.56
C TYR A 81 8.81 2.72 -12.13
N GLY A 82 7.92 2.95 -13.10
CA GLY A 82 6.51 3.24 -12.89
C GLY A 82 6.23 4.74 -12.73
N GLY A 83 5.11 5.06 -12.07
CA GLY A 83 4.63 6.43 -11.88
C GLY A 83 3.28 6.69 -12.57
N GLY A 84 2.53 7.66 -12.06
CA GLY A 84 1.21 8.01 -12.62
C GLY A 84 0.23 6.83 -12.66
N ALA A 85 0.21 5.99 -11.63
CA ALA A 85 -0.56 4.75 -11.62
C ALA A 85 -2.07 4.95 -11.78
N PHE A 86 -2.57 6.12 -11.40
CA PHE A 86 -3.97 6.51 -11.58
C PHE A 86 -4.13 8.03 -11.71
N ALA A 87 -5.29 8.42 -12.22
CA ALA A 87 -5.81 9.78 -12.23
C ALA A 87 -7.28 9.76 -11.79
N VAL A 88 -7.77 10.93 -11.36
CA VAL A 88 -9.13 11.08 -10.83
C VAL A 88 -9.82 12.22 -11.57
N ASP A 89 -11.06 11.99 -11.96
CA ASP A 89 -11.98 13.02 -12.44
C ASP A 89 -13.31 12.86 -11.70
N ASN A 90 -13.62 13.79 -10.80
CA ASN A 90 -14.79 13.74 -9.92
C ASN A 90 -14.88 12.41 -9.15
N SER A 91 -15.82 11.54 -9.49
CA SER A 91 -16.03 10.21 -8.89
C SER A 91 -15.46 9.08 -9.74
N VAL A 92 -14.69 9.37 -10.77
CA VAL A 92 -14.08 8.38 -11.66
C VAL A 92 -12.60 8.29 -11.39
N VAL A 93 -12.13 7.07 -11.17
CA VAL A 93 -10.71 6.74 -11.17
C VAL A 93 -10.36 6.01 -12.45
N VAL A 94 -9.34 6.49 -13.15
CA VAL A 94 -8.70 5.77 -14.25
C VAL A 94 -7.34 5.29 -13.76
N PHE A 95 -7.06 4.00 -13.87
CA PHE A 95 -5.82 3.42 -13.35
C PHE A 95 -5.20 2.43 -14.34
N SER A 96 -3.89 2.24 -14.25
CA SER A 96 -3.18 1.21 -15.01
C SER A 96 -3.14 -0.10 -14.24
N ASN A 97 -3.67 -1.16 -14.82
CA ASN A 97 -3.61 -2.49 -14.24
C ASN A 97 -2.24 -3.11 -14.46
N TYR A 98 -1.59 -3.54 -13.37
CA TYR A 98 -0.24 -4.08 -13.42
C TYR A 98 -0.11 -5.29 -14.37
N LYS A 99 -1.13 -6.16 -14.40
CA LYS A 99 -1.08 -7.43 -15.12
C LYS A 99 -0.96 -7.29 -16.63
N ASP A 100 -1.62 -6.30 -17.21
CA ASP A 100 -1.73 -6.12 -18.66
C ASP A 100 -1.34 -4.71 -19.14
N GLN A 101 -0.99 -3.82 -18.21
CA GLN A 101 -0.61 -2.42 -18.46
C GLN A 101 -1.69 -1.60 -19.19
N ARG A 102 -2.95 -2.04 -19.18
CA ARG A 102 -4.07 -1.32 -19.77
C ARG A 102 -4.70 -0.37 -18.76
N LEU A 103 -5.37 0.66 -19.29
CA LEU A 103 -6.15 1.59 -18.47
C LEU A 103 -7.56 1.06 -18.23
N TYR A 104 -7.95 1.07 -16.97
CA TYR A 104 -9.27 0.68 -16.50
C TYR A 104 -9.95 1.87 -15.85
N LYS A 105 -11.28 1.91 -15.95
CA LYS A 105 -12.13 2.95 -15.37
C LYS A 105 -12.96 2.33 -14.24
N GLN A 106 -12.94 2.96 -13.08
CA GLN A 106 -13.71 2.56 -11.91
C GLN A 106 -14.45 3.77 -11.34
N THR A 107 -15.73 3.63 -11.08
CA THR A 107 -16.49 4.65 -10.34
C THR A 107 -16.28 4.44 -8.84
N VAL A 108 -15.89 5.50 -8.16
CA VAL A 108 -15.75 5.59 -6.72
C VAL A 108 -17.13 5.80 -6.12
N GLY A 109 -17.65 4.78 -5.44
CA GLY A 109 -18.91 4.89 -4.73
C GLY A 109 -18.85 5.90 -3.58
N SER A 110 -19.98 6.54 -3.30
CA SER A 110 -20.24 7.18 -2.01
C SER A 110 -20.66 6.07 -1.05
N LYS A 111 -19.81 5.77 -0.06
CA LYS A 111 -20.24 5.03 1.12
C LYS A 111 -20.39 6.01 2.27
#